data_AF-A0A812JIN3-F1
#
_entry.id   AF-A0A812JIN3-F1
#
_cell.length_a   1.000
_cell.length_b   1.000
_cell.length_c   1.000
_cell.angle_alpha   90.00
_cell.angle_beta   90.00
_cell.angle_gamma   90.00
#
_symmetry.space_group_name_H-M   'P 1'
#
loop_
_entity.id
_entity.type
_entity.pdbx_description
1 polymer ?
#
loop_
_entity_poly.entity_id
_entity_poly.type
_entity_poly.pdbx_seq_one_letter_code
_entity_poly.pdbx_strand_id
1 'polypeptide(L)'
;MAAFEQSHQVVLGMKSMAPKDFEAWQNLAKLPELYDPPQKANQCFTKFMYCAAKSSLCCLIPPARLCLVPCCQNRFADITAGDEWLEQMLKVPSHKNAPEHLKGAWWLQDNIAGEGIITFHDADWQSESTGMKISKYNWTIDAWNLWGLILTCNGYWTGGGHLLETSPNGKWTHITFAETKASHWIYVIQPEDVFKTPDGEVIDVTPGDDMMRISFDSLDTTGGIGFQYLVRRVAYLDESGKLVKTPNHEKLMKVAKSGSQFCCFDCGTHKMNAIQRTQNFRIAKPPKQATMEGERM
;
A
#
# COMPACT_ATOMS: atom_id res chain seq x y z
N MET A 1 -0.02 19.50 -37.96
CA MET A 1 0.65 19.76 -36.66
C MET A 1 -0.43 20.09 -35.66
N ALA A 2 -0.94 19.08 -34.95
CA ALA A 2 -1.93 19.27 -33.90
C ALA A 2 -1.18 19.61 -32.61
N ALA A 3 -1.46 20.79 -32.05
CA ALA A 3 -1.00 21.18 -30.73
C ALA A 3 -1.74 20.31 -29.71
N PHE A 4 -0.99 19.44 -29.00
CA PHE A 4 -1.52 18.71 -27.86
C PHE A 4 -1.34 19.58 -26.62
N GLU A 5 -2.46 20.05 -26.08
CA GLU A 5 -2.53 20.72 -24.79
C GLU A 5 -1.97 19.80 -23.70
N GLN A 6 -1.02 20.34 -22.93
CA GLN A 6 -0.56 19.73 -21.70
C GLN A 6 -1.73 19.72 -20.72
N SER A 7 -2.31 18.56 -20.43
CA SER A 7 -3.26 18.40 -19.33
C SER A 7 -2.53 18.51 -18.00
N HIS A 8 -2.20 19.74 -17.60
CA HIS A 8 -1.75 20.06 -16.24
C HIS A 8 -2.93 19.92 -15.28
N GLN A 9 -3.38 18.69 -15.00
CA GLN A 9 -4.15 18.44 -13.79
C GLN A 9 -3.16 18.36 -12.63
N VAL A 10 -2.94 19.53 -12.03
CA VAL A 10 -2.21 19.66 -10.77
C VAL A 10 -3.16 19.18 -9.67
N VAL A 11 -3.06 17.90 -9.30
CA VAL A 11 -3.76 17.37 -8.12
C VAL A 11 -2.83 17.63 -6.93
N LEU A 12 -3.12 18.66 -6.14
CA LEU A 12 -2.35 19.06 -4.94
C LEU A 12 -0.87 19.40 -5.19
N GLY A 13 -0.52 20.02 -6.31
CA GLY A 13 0.87 20.37 -6.63
C GLY A 13 1.73 19.21 -7.12
N MET A 14 1.24 17.96 -7.05
CA MET A 14 1.94 16.80 -7.59
C MET A 14 1.69 16.72 -9.09
N LYS A 15 2.78 16.72 -9.86
CA LYS A 15 2.72 16.49 -11.30
C LYS A 15 2.78 15.00 -11.56
N SER A 16 1.90 14.51 -12.44
CA SER A 16 2.01 13.15 -12.96
C SER A 16 3.43 12.90 -13.45
N MET A 17 4.05 11.84 -12.93
CA MET A 17 5.31 11.30 -13.44
C MET A 17 5.09 10.00 -14.20
N ALA A 18 3.83 9.62 -14.43
CA ALA A 18 3.51 8.46 -15.25
C ALA A 18 4.20 8.60 -16.61
N PRO A 19 4.64 7.49 -17.23
CA PRO A 19 4.99 7.52 -18.64
C PRO A 19 3.87 8.24 -19.39
N LYS A 20 4.23 9.25 -20.18
CA LYS A 20 3.28 10.06 -20.96
C LYS A 20 2.44 9.21 -21.92
N ASP A 21 2.84 7.97 -22.11
CA ASP A 21 2.22 6.99 -22.97
C ASP A 21 2.03 5.67 -22.19
N PHE A 22 0.89 5.57 -21.50
CA PHE A 22 0.46 4.32 -20.87
C PHE A 22 0.34 3.18 -21.88
N GLU A 23 0.07 3.48 -23.15
CA GLU A 23 -0.05 2.48 -24.22
C GLU A 23 1.33 1.91 -24.57
N ALA A 24 2.35 2.78 -24.72
CA ALA A 24 3.74 2.32 -24.84
C ALA A 24 4.17 1.52 -23.62
N TRP A 25 3.83 1.96 -22.41
CA TRP A 25 4.14 1.21 -21.20
C TRP A 25 3.49 -0.17 -21.19
N GLN A 26 2.19 -0.27 -21.51
CA GLN A 26 1.47 -1.54 -21.57
C GLN A 26 2.12 -2.55 -22.53
N ASN A 27 2.67 -2.06 -23.64
CA ASN A 27 3.33 -2.91 -24.64
C ASN A 27 4.77 -3.29 -24.27
N LEU A 28 5.45 -2.46 -23.48
CA LEU A 28 6.86 -2.66 -23.11
C LEU A 28 7.03 -3.38 -21.77
N ALA A 29 6.09 -3.18 -20.84
CA ALA A 29 6.23 -3.65 -19.48
C ALA A 29 6.17 -5.17 -19.41
N LYS A 30 7.31 -5.78 -19.11
CA LYS A 30 7.39 -7.22 -18.81
C LYS A 30 7.19 -7.43 -17.33
N LEU A 31 6.13 -8.15 -17.01
CA LEU A 31 5.91 -8.60 -15.65
C LEU A 31 6.97 -9.65 -15.29
N PRO A 32 7.62 -9.57 -14.11
CA PRO A 32 8.59 -10.58 -13.72
C PRO A 32 7.88 -11.89 -13.40
N GLU A 33 8.31 -12.98 -14.05
CA GLU A 33 7.85 -14.34 -13.72
C GLU A 33 8.29 -14.77 -12.32
N LEU A 34 9.43 -14.22 -11.86
CA LEU A 34 9.99 -14.45 -10.54
C LEU A 34 9.45 -13.40 -9.55
N TYR A 35 8.83 -13.87 -8.49
CA TYR A 35 8.54 -13.07 -7.30
C TYR A 35 9.66 -13.26 -6.29
N ASP A 36 10.62 -12.34 -6.34
CA ASP A 36 11.75 -12.29 -5.42
C ASP A 36 11.88 -10.86 -4.89
N PRO A 37 11.04 -10.48 -3.90
CA PRO A 37 11.06 -9.16 -3.29
C PRO A 37 12.49 -8.75 -2.90
N PRO A 38 13.12 -7.78 -3.60
CA PRO A 38 14.53 -7.42 -3.36
C PRO A 38 14.76 -6.95 -1.93
N GLN A 39 13.72 -6.38 -1.32
CA GLN A 39 13.75 -5.94 0.06
C GLN A 39 13.79 -7.09 1.11
N LYS A 40 13.61 -8.34 0.67
CA LYS A 40 13.83 -9.55 1.47
C LYS A 40 15.21 -10.18 1.24
N ALA A 41 15.94 -9.74 0.22
CA ALA A 41 17.21 -10.35 -0.16
C ALA A 41 18.23 -10.26 0.99
N ASN A 42 19.05 -11.31 1.13
CA ASN A 42 19.98 -11.51 2.25
C ASN A 42 21.25 -10.64 2.17
N GLN A 43 21.13 -9.38 1.75
CA GLN A 43 22.24 -8.44 1.83
C GLN A 43 22.35 -7.92 3.26
N CYS A 44 23.53 -8.01 3.87
CA CYS A 44 23.76 -7.66 5.28
C CYS A 44 23.26 -6.25 5.65
N PHE A 45 23.49 -5.27 4.78
CA PHE A 45 23.03 -3.89 5.00
C PHE A 45 21.51 -3.76 4.88
N THR A 46 20.90 -4.37 3.87
CA THR A 46 19.43 -4.40 3.69
C THR A 46 18.76 -5.11 4.85
N LYS A 47 19.33 -6.21 5.34
CA LYS A 47 18.87 -6.92 6.54
C LYS A 47 18.99 -6.04 7.78
N PHE A 48 20.11 -5.34 7.97
CA PHE A 48 20.28 -4.42 9.10
C PHE A 48 19.26 -3.28 9.06
N MET A 49 19.12 -2.60 7.91
CA MET A 49 18.13 -1.52 7.75
C MET A 49 16.71 -2.02 7.93
N TYR A 50 16.40 -3.22 7.44
CA TYR A 50 15.12 -3.87 7.64
C TYR A 50 14.87 -4.19 9.12
N CYS A 51 15.83 -4.81 9.80
CA CYS A 51 15.75 -5.09 11.24
C CYS A 51 15.65 -3.80 12.07
N ALA A 52 16.39 -2.75 11.73
CA ALA A 52 16.35 -1.46 12.40
C ALA A 52 15.00 -0.75 12.18
N ALA A 53 14.45 -0.79 10.96
CA ALA A 53 13.15 -0.23 10.62
C ALA A 53 12.00 -0.96 11.34
N LYS A 54 12.10 -2.30 11.45
CA LYS A 54 11.11 -3.17 12.11
C LYS A 54 11.34 -3.35 13.61
N SER A 55 12.47 -2.85 14.13
CA SER A 55 12.80 -2.87 15.55
C SER A 55 11.85 -1.95 16.34
N SER A 56 11.27 -2.52 17.39
CA SER A 56 10.74 -1.73 18.48
C SER A 56 11.91 -1.39 19.39
N LEU A 57 12.52 -0.21 19.19
CA LEU A 57 13.36 0.39 20.23
C LEU A 57 12.44 0.65 21.43
N CYS A 58 12.32 -0.36 22.29
CA CYS A 58 11.15 -0.64 23.15
C CYS A 58 10.85 0.47 24.18
N CYS A 59 11.74 1.46 24.31
CA CYS A 59 11.60 2.55 25.27
C CYS A 59 11.42 3.92 24.61
N LEU A 60 11.64 4.08 23.31
CA LEU A 60 11.60 5.40 22.65
C LEU A 60 10.45 5.54 21.65
N ILE A 61 10.06 4.46 20.96
CA ILE A 61 8.97 4.53 19.97
C ILE A 61 7.62 4.86 20.62
N PRO A 62 7.18 4.18 21.71
CA PRO A 62 5.90 4.51 22.34
C PRO A 62 5.83 5.96 22.84
N PRO A 63 6.82 6.49 23.60
CA PRO A 63 6.80 7.88 24.02
C PRO A 63 6.86 8.88 22.84
N ALA A 64 7.73 8.62 21.84
CA ALA A 64 7.83 9.50 20.68
C ALA A 64 6.50 9.57 19.91
N ARG A 65 5.78 8.46 19.78
CA ARG A 65 4.49 8.46 19.10
C ARG A 65 3.42 9.23 19.88
N LEU A 66 3.41 9.12 21.21
CA LEU A 66 2.49 9.89 22.04
C LEU A 66 2.78 11.41 22.00
N CYS A 67 4.04 11.81 21.83
CA CYS A 67 4.44 13.21 21.72
C CYS A 67 4.24 13.81 20.32
N LEU A 68 4.50 13.04 19.25
CA LEU A 68 4.53 13.54 17.88
C LEU A 68 3.19 13.41 17.15
N VAL A 69 2.22 12.70 17.75
CA VAL A 69 0.98 12.33 17.10
C VAL A 69 -0.21 12.70 17.97
N PRO A 70 -1.23 13.40 17.43
CA PRO A 70 -2.40 13.79 18.21
C PRO A 70 -3.07 12.61 18.91
N CYS A 71 -3.29 12.72 20.22
CA CYS A 71 -3.76 11.63 21.10
C CYS A 71 -5.07 10.97 20.64
N CYS A 72 -5.98 11.73 20.02
CA CYS A 72 -7.29 11.24 19.58
C CYS A 72 -7.28 10.51 18.22
N GLN A 73 -6.14 10.44 17.54
CA GLN A 73 -6.05 9.94 16.16
C GLN A 73 -5.27 8.62 16.03
N ASN A 74 -4.65 8.13 17.11
CA ASN A 74 -4.03 6.81 17.16
C ASN A 74 -5.04 5.78 17.68
N ARG A 75 -5.64 4.99 16.78
CA ARG A 75 -6.42 3.82 17.19
C ARG A 75 -5.55 2.59 17.04
N PHE A 76 -5.03 2.07 18.14
CA PHE A 76 -4.33 0.79 18.10
C PHE A 76 -5.36 -0.33 18.08
N ALA A 77 -5.22 -1.26 17.13
CA ALA A 77 -5.99 -2.48 17.16
C ALA A 77 -5.09 -3.69 16.90
N ASP A 78 -5.53 -4.81 17.43
CA ASP A 78 -4.97 -6.11 17.17
C ASP A 78 -5.72 -6.69 15.95
N ILE A 79 -5.01 -6.91 14.84
CA ILE A 79 -5.60 -7.45 13.61
C ILE A 79 -6.23 -8.84 13.81
N THR A 80 -5.88 -9.53 14.89
CA THR A 80 -6.39 -10.87 15.24
C THR A 80 -7.56 -10.86 16.23
N ALA A 81 -7.89 -9.69 16.82
CA ALA A 81 -8.90 -9.61 17.89
C ALA A 81 -10.36 -9.61 17.39
N GLY A 82 -10.59 -9.46 16.08
CA GLY A 82 -11.91 -9.49 15.46
C GLY A 82 -11.94 -8.73 14.14
N ASP A 83 -13.12 -8.66 13.52
CA ASP A 83 -13.33 -8.03 12.20
C ASP A 83 -13.81 -6.57 12.29
N GLU A 84 -14.00 -6.04 13.51
CA GLU A 84 -14.56 -4.69 13.72
C GLU A 84 -13.75 -3.61 12.99
N TRP A 85 -12.43 -3.72 13.00
CA TRP A 85 -11.56 -2.76 12.31
C TRP A 85 -11.72 -2.82 10.78
N LEU A 86 -11.96 -4.00 10.19
CA LEU A 86 -12.24 -4.15 8.76
C LEU A 86 -13.54 -3.44 8.42
N GLU A 87 -14.59 -3.69 9.21
CA GLU A 87 -15.87 -3.02 9.02
C GLU A 87 -15.74 -1.50 9.13
N GLN A 88 -14.99 -1.01 10.13
CA GLN A 88 -14.78 0.42 10.30
C GLN A 88 -14.05 1.05 9.11
N MET A 89 -13.02 0.38 8.55
CA MET A 89 -12.33 0.84 7.35
C MET A 89 -13.25 0.83 6.12
N LEU A 90 -14.05 -0.23 5.96
CA LEU A 90 -14.90 -0.43 4.78
C LEU A 90 -16.22 0.37 4.82
N LYS A 91 -16.71 0.76 6.01
CA LYS A 91 -17.88 1.63 6.17
C LYS A 91 -17.56 3.10 5.90
N VAL A 92 -16.30 3.46 5.66
CA VAL A 92 -15.98 4.78 5.13
C VAL A 92 -16.62 4.91 3.75
N PRO A 93 -17.36 6.00 3.46
CA PRO A 93 -18.02 6.13 2.18
C PRO A 93 -17.04 6.02 1.01
N SER A 94 -17.34 5.12 0.06
CA SER A 94 -16.62 5.06 -1.22
C SER A 94 -16.79 6.37 -1.98
N HIS A 95 -15.71 6.83 -2.59
CA HIS A 95 -15.78 7.88 -3.59
C HIS A 95 -16.66 7.42 -4.76
N LYS A 96 -17.47 8.33 -5.32
CA LYS A 96 -18.40 8.03 -6.42
C LYS A 96 -17.69 7.49 -7.68
N ASN A 97 -16.46 7.97 -7.91
CA ASN A 97 -15.61 7.59 -9.04
C ASN A 97 -14.60 6.49 -8.67
N ALA A 98 -14.67 5.89 -7.48
CA ALA A 98 -13.72 4.85 -7.09
C ALA A 98 -13.90 3.61 -8.00
N PRO A 99 -12.82 3.09 -8.62
CA PRO A 99 -12.91 1.93 -9.49
C PRO A 99 -13.39 0.71 -8.72
N GLU A 100 -14.36 -0.02 -9.26
CA GLU A 100 -14.99 -1.15 -8.58
C GLU A 100 -13.97 -2.21 -8.16
N HIS A 101 -13.03 -2.54 -9.07
CA HIS A 101 -11.97 -3.51 -8.82
C HIS A 101 -10.96 -3.08 -7.74
N LEU A 102 -10.96 -1.81 -7.30
CA LEU A 102 -10.11 -1.32 -6.21
C LEU A 102 -10.86 -1.22 -4.87
N LYS A 103 -12.17 -1.45 -4.84
CA LYS A 103 -12.94 -1.46 -3.60
C LYS A 103 -12.57 -2.66 -2.74
N GLY A 104 -12.64 -2.46 -1.42
CA GLY A 104 -12.19 -3.43 -0.43
C GLY A 104 -11.01 -2.97 0.41
N ALA A 105 -10.61 -3.83 1.35
CA ALA A 105 -9.44 -3.70 2.21
C ALA A 105 -8.34 -4.61 1.69
N TRP A 106 -7.14 -4.07 1.55
CA TRP A 106 -6.01 -4.68 0.86
C TRP A 106 -4.82 -4.82 1.79
N TRP A 107 -4.42 -6.07 2.03
CA TRP A 107 -3.21 -6.41 2.78
C TRP A 107 -1.98 -6.29 1.88
N LEU A 108 -0.98 -5.55 2.35
CA LEU A 108 0.30 -5.35 1.69
C LEU A 108 1.29 -6.44 2.13
N GLN A 109 1.04 -7.68 1.68
CA GLN A 109 1.90 -8.82 1.99
C GLN A 109 3.31 -8.57 1.50
N ASP A 110 4.30 -8.69 2.39
CA ASP A 110 5.74 -8.49 2.13
C ASP A 110 6.19 -7.04 1.94
N ASN A 111 5.32 -6.09 2.28
CA ASN A 111 5.69 -4.69 2.34
C ASN A 111 6.56 -4.42 3.58
N ILE A 112 7.76 -3.90 3.33
CA ILE A 112 8.69 -3.54 4.42
C ILE A 112 8.40 -2.17 5.01
N ALA A 113 7.57 -1.34 4.36
CA ALA A 113 7.26 0.02 4.77
C ALA A 113 6.56 0.09 6.15
N GLY A 114 6.17 -1.05 6.72
CA GLY A 114 5.44 -1.07 7.98
C GLY A 114 3.99 -0.63 7.80
N GLU A 115 3.51 -0.65 6.56
CA GLU A 115 2.12 -0.49 6.19
C GLU A 115 1.51 -1.88 6.07
N GLY A 116 0.42 -2.12 6.79
CA GLY A 116 -0.21 -3.43 6.81
C GLY A 116 -1.33 -3.51 5.79
N ILE A 117 -2.32 -2.63 5.92
CA ILE A 117 -3.61 -2.72 5.24
C ILE A 117 -4.07 -1.34 4.80
N ILE A 118 -4.61 -1.25 3.60
CA ILE A 118 -5.13 0.01 3.03
C ILE A 118 -6.49 -0.22 2.37
N THR A 119 -7.22 0.87 2.15
CA THR A 119 -8.34 0.89 1.21
C THR A 119 -8.05 1.90 0.10
N PHE A 120 -8.54 1.64 -1.11
CA PHE A 120 -8.45 2.59 -2.23
C PHE A 120 -9.77 3.34 -2.48
N HIS A 121 -10.89 2.81 -2.01
CA HIS A 121 -12.22 3.38 -2.27
C HIS A 121 -12.42 4.77 -1.68
N ASP A 122 -11.65 5.13 -0.65
CA ASP A 122 -11.70 6.42 0.04
C ASP A 122 -10.70 7.45 -0.50
N ALA A 123 -9.94 7.12 -1.56
CA ALA A 123 -9.11 8.11 -2.24
C ALA A 123 -9.98 9.18 -2.94
N ASP A 124 -9.40 10.37 -3.16
CA ASP A 124 -10.05 11.47 -3.86
C ASP A 124 -9.99 11.25 -5.38
N TRP A 125 -10.87 10.38 -5.88
CA TRP A 125 -10.93 9.98 -7.28
C TRP A 125 -11.55 11.08 -8.17
N GLN A 126 -10.72 11.83 -8.90
CA GLN A 126 -11.22 12.82 -9.87
C GLN A 126 -11.92 12.13 -11.06
N SER A 127 -11.53 10.90 -11.39
CA SER A 127 -12.15 10.02 -12.38
C SER A 127 -12.03 8.55 -11.95
N GLU A 128 -12.58 7.62 -12.74
CA GLU A 128 -12.37 6.17 -12.56
C GLU A 128 -10.93 5.71 -12.89
N SER A 129 -10.07 6.62 -13.34
CA SER A 129 -8.66 6.32 -13.64
C SER A 129 -7.69 7.09 -12.76
N THR A 130 -8.11 8.20 -12.16
CA THR A 130 -7.19 9.13 -11.49
C THR A 130 -7.72 9.48 -10.11
N GLY A 131 -6.91 9.24 -9.08
CA GLY A 131 -7.27 9.54 -7.70
C GLY A 131 -6.09 9.86 -6.81
N MET A 132 -6.32 10.61 -5.74
CA MET A 132 -5.30 10.93 -4.74
C MET A 132 -5.57 10.18 -3.44
N LYS A 133 -4.67 9.25 -3.08
CA LYS A 133 -4.74 8.54 -1.81
C LYS A 133 -3.82 9.21 -0.80
N ILE A 134 -4.38 9.65 0.33
CA ILE A 134 -3.60 10.28 1.41
C ILE A 134 -3.37 9.24 2.51
N SER A 135 -2.12 9.10 2.95
CA SER A 135 -1.73 8.10 3.95
C SER A 135 -2.40 8.25 5.32
N LYS A 136 -3.02 9.41 5.57
CA LYS A 136 -3.79 9.70 6.78
C LYS A 136 -5.16 9.00 6.84
N TYR A 137 -5.69 8.50 5.72
CA TYR A 137 -7.05 7.94 5.66
C TYR A 137 -7.04 6.45 5.33
N ASN A 138 -7.76 5.66 6.13
CA ASN A 138 -7.91 4.20 6.01
C ASN A 138 -6.63 3.47 5.65
N TRP A 139 -5.66 3.60 6.54
CA TRP A 139 -4.33 3.05 6.38
C TRP A 139 -3.86 2.53 7.73
N THR A 140 -3.42 1.27 7.76
CA THR A 140 -2.83 0.65 8.95
C THR A 140 -1.32 0.63 8.82
N ILE A 141 -0.67 0.92 9.94
CA ILE A 141 0.78 0.96 10.04
C ILE A 141 1.20 0.24 11.31
N ASP A 142 2.40 -0.31 11.33
CA ASP A 142 2.95 -0.99 12.48
C ASP A 142 2.97 -0.04 13.70
N ALA A 143 2.45 -0.52 14.83
CA ALA A 143 2.23 0.29 16.02
C ALA A 143 3.52 0.57 16.82
N TRP A 144 4.56 -0.24 16.63
CA TRP A 144 5.66 -0.30 17.60
C TRP A 144 7.06 -0.20 17.02
N ASN A 145 7.21 0.01 15.71
CA ASN A 145 8.52 0.11 15.08
C ASN A 145 8.85 1.49 14.50
N LEU A 146 10.14 1.70 14.23
CA LEU A 146 10.67 2.96 13.71
C LEU A 146 10.00 3.38 12.40
N TRP A 147 9.75 2.42 11.51
CA TRP A 147 9.10 2.69 10.23
C TRP A 147 7.66 3.16 10.39
N GLY A 148 6.90 2.50 11.25
CA GLY A 148 5.54 2.90 11.59
C GLY A 148 5.48 4.30 12.21
N LEU A 149 6.45 4.68 13.04
CA LEU A 149 6.58 6.05 13.56
C LEU A 149 6.84 7.06 12.45
N ILE A 150 7.82 6.80 11.58
CA ILE A 150 8.17 7.68 10.45
C ILE A 150 6.97 7.88 9.53
N LEU A 151 6.29 6.80 9.17
CA LEU A 151 5.08 6.88 8.35
C LEU A 151 3.97 7.63 9.06
N THR A 152 3.84 7.49 10.38
CA THR A 152 2.91 8.31 11.17
C THR A 152 3.21 9.79 11.05
N CYS A 153 4.44 10.18 11.33
CA CYS A 153 4.86 11.57 11.18
C CYS A 153 4.64 12.07 9.75
N ASN A 154 4.99 11.28 8.73
CA ASN A 154 4.79 11.63 7.33
C ASN A 154 3.31 11.89 7.01
N GLY A 155 2.41 10.98 7.39
CA GLY A 155 0.98 11.13 7.10
C GLY A 155 0.31 12.28 7.86
N TYR A 156 0.77 12.62 9.06
CA TYR A 156 0.21 13.75 9.81
C TYR A 156 0.80 15.10 9.43
N TRP A 157 2.09 15.17 9.11
CA TRP A 157 2.78 16.44 8.87
C TRP A 157 2.85 16.82 7.40
N THR A 158 2.95 15.84 6.50
CA THR A 158 3.06 16.08 5.05
C THR A 158 1.86 15.59 4.26
N GLY A 159 0.90 14.93 4.93
CA GLY A 159 -0.23 14.24 4.30
C GLY A 159 0.14 12.88 3.69
N GLY A 160 1.33 12.76 3.09
CA GLY A 160 1.77 11.54 2.41
C GLY A 160 0.81 11.17 1.28
N GLY A 161 0.61 12.10 0.34
CA GLY A 161 -0.28 11.93 -0.81
C GLY A 161 0.37 11.08 -1.90
N HIS A 162 -0.38 10.11 -2.40
CA HIS A 162 -0.03 9.23 -3.52
C HIS A 162 -1.04 9.47 -4.64
N LEU A 163 -0.58 10.03 -5.75
CA LEU A 163 -1.39 10.13 -6.96
C LEU A 163 -1.41 8.75 -7.65
N LEU A 164 -2.61 8.24 -7.88
CA LEU A 164 -2.89 6.97 -8.52
C LEU A 164 -3.44 7.25 -9.93
N GLU A 165 -2.80 6.65 -10.93
CA GLU A 165 -3.19 6.78 -12.34
C GLU A 165 -3.29 5.40 -12.97
N THR A 166 -4.50 4.98 -13.29
CA THR A 166 -4.81 3.67 -13.85
C THR A 166 -4.83 3.73 -15.36
N SER A 167 -4.12 2.79 -15.98
CA SER A 167 -4.01 2.64 -17.42
C SER A 167 -5.38 2.33 -18.06
N PRO A 168 -5.60 2.63 -19.35
CA PRO A 168 -6.91 2.46 -19.99
C PRO A 168 -7.49 1.04 -19.94
N ASN A 169 -6.66 0.00 -19.88
CA ASN A 169 -7.09 -1.39 -19.80
C ASN A 169 -7.24 -1.90 -18.35
N GLY A 170 -7.03 -1.04 -17.35
CA GLY A 170 -7.13 -1.39 -15.93
C GLY A 170 -6.00 -2.27 -15.40
N LYS A 171 -5.02 -2.72 -16.21
CA LYS A 171 -3.99 -3.67 -15.78
C LYS A 171 -2.92 -3.04 -14.89
N TRP A 172 -2.61 -1.77 -15.10
CA TRP A 172 -1.55 -1.05 -14.40
C TRP A 172 -2.09 0.21 -13.73
N THR A 173 -1.68 0.43 -12.48
CA THR A 173 -1.86 1.70 -11.77
C THR A 173 -0.49 2.26 -11.40
N HIS A 174 -0.14 3.40 -11.97
CA HIS A 174 1.05 4.15 -11.59
C HIS A 174 0.81 4.87 -10.26
N ILE A 175 1.82 4.88 -9.39
CA ILE A 175 1.81 5.58 -8.12
C ILE A 175 2.87 6.70 -8.18
N THR A 176 2.43 7.94 -8.23
CA THR A 176 3.32 9.09 -8.09
C THR A 176 3.35 9.50 -6.61
N PHE A 177 4.51 9.36 -5.97
CA PHE A 177 4.76 9.89 -4.63
C PHE A 177 6.19 10.45 -4.51
N ALA A 178 6.29 11.63 -3.90
CA ALA A 178 7.53 12.43 -3.84
C ALA A 178 8.20 12.68 -5.21
N GLU A 179 9.28 13.45 -5.24
CA GLU A 179 10.07 13.69 -6.46
C GLU A 179 11.08 12.55 -6.69
N THR A 180 10.59 11.31 -6.81
CA THR A 180 11.46 10.15 -7.05
C THR A 180 11.67 9.89 -8.54
N LYS A 181 12.85 9.37 -8.91
CA LYS A 181 13.12 8.90 -10.28
C LYS A 181 12.64 7.46 -10.54
N ALA A 182 12.22 6.77 -9.48
CA ALA A 182 11.74 5.39 -9.57
C ALA A 182 10.31 5.37 -10.12
N SER A 183 9.99 4.34 -10.88
CA SER A 183 8.63 4.15 -11.41
C SER A 183 7.89 3.16 -10.53
N HIS A 184 6.84 3.61 -9.87
CA HIS A 184 6.09 2.80 -8.90
C HIS A 184 4.75 2.36 -9.48
N TRP A 185 4.46 1.07 -9.42
CA TRP A 185 3.32 0.48 -10.10
C TRP A 185 2.59 -0.51 -9.21
N ILE A 186 1.30 -0.65 -9.45
CA ILE A 186 0.48 -1.79 -9.05
C ILE A 186 0.00 -2.46 -10.33
N TYR A 187 0.23 -3.75 -10.45
CA TYR A 187 -0.24 -4.60 -11.52
C TYR A 187 -1.42 -5.44 -11.04
N VAL A 188 -2.52 -5.43 -11.79
CA VAL A 188 -3.67 -6.31 -11.55
C VAL A 188 -3.38 -7.67 -12.15
N ILE A 189 -3.32 -8.71 -11.31
CA ILE A 189 -3.00 -10.06 -11.74
C ILE A 189 -4.11 -10.61 -12.64
N GLN A 190 -3.72 -11.16 -13.78
CA GLN A 190 -4.58 -11.75 -14.79
C GLN A 190 -4.67 -13.27 -14.65
N PRO A 191 -5.71 -13.92 -15.19
CA PRO A 191 -5.90 -15.37 -15.09
C PRO A 191 -4.75 -16.24 -15.62
N GLU A 192 -4.02 -15.75 -16.62
CA GLU A 192 -2.89 -16.43 -17.25
C GLU A 192 -1.56 -16.28 -16.50
N ASP A 193 -1.50 -15.35 -15.53
CA ASP A 193 -0.25 -15.03 -14.85
C ASP A 193 0.14 -16.13 -13.85
N VAL A 194 1.40 -16.54 -13.90
CA VAL A 194 1.99 -17.51 -12.97
C VAL A 194 3.28 -16.95 -12.42
N PHE A 195 3.33 -16.76 -11.11
CA PHE A 195 4.53 -16.30 -10.41
C PHE A 195 5.16 -17.43 -9.64
N LYS A 196 6.50 -17.46 -9.64
CA LYS A 196 7.28 -18.42 -8.85
C LYS A 196 8.20 -17.70 -7.89
N THR A 197 8.44 -18.30 -6.74
CA THR A 197 9.51 -17.91 -5.82
C THR A 197 10.88 -18.41 -6.34
N PRO A 198 12.01 -17.96 -5.78
CA PRO A 198 13.36 -18.40 -6.19
C PRO A 198 13.61 -19.92 -6.09
N ASP A 199 12.92 -20.61 -5.20
CA ASP A 199 12.96 -22.07 -5.06
C ASP A 199 11.97 -22.81 -5.99
N GLY A 200 11.23 -22.08 -6.82
CA GLY A 200 10.34 -22.61 -7.84
C GLY A 200 8.91 -22.89 -7.37
N GLU A 201 8.56 -22.58 -6.12
CA GLU A 201 7.18 -22.70 -5.62
C GLU A 201 6.26 -21.71 -6.36
N VAL A 202 5.12 -22.19 -6.83
CA VAL A 202 4.10 -21.34 -7.46
C VAL A 202 3.38 -20.55 -6.37
N ILE A 203 3.29 -19.24 -6.54
CA ILE A 203 2.57 -18.38 -5.60
C ILE A 203 1.08 -18.51 -5.85
N ASP A 204 0.35 -18.88 -4.79
CA ASP A 204 -1.11 -18.90 -4.79
C ASP A 204 -1.67 -17.47 -4.88
N VAL A 205 -2.07 -17.07 -6.09
CA VAL A 205 -2.69 -15.79 -6.44
C VAL A 205 -4.08 -15.99 -7.03
N THR A 206 -4.99 -15.08 -6.74
CA THR A 206 -6.38 -15.05 -7.23
C THR A 206 -6.59 -13.80 -8.09
N PRO A 207 -6.79 -13.93 -9.40
CA PRO A 207 -7.09 -12.81 -10.29
C PRO A 207 -8.26 -11.97 -9.77
N GLY A 208 -8.11 -10.65 -9.79
CA GLY A 208 -9.12 -9.70 -9.29
C GLY A 208 -9.12 -9.48 -7.77
N ASP A 209 -8.59 -10.42 -6.97
CA ASP A 209 -8.41 -10.27 -5.52
C ASP A 209 -6.94 -10.08 -5.12
N ASP A 210 -5.99 -10.36 -6.01
CA ASP A 210 -4.58 -10.12 -5.81
C ASP A 210 -4.02 -9.18 -6.88
N MET A 211 -3.17 -8.26 -6.44
CA MET A 211 -2.36 -7.38 -7.27
C MET A 211 -0.89 -7.47 -6.85
N MET A 212 0.02 -6.99 -7.69
CA MET A 212 1.44 -6.92 -7.38
C MET A 212 1.92 -5.48 -7.44
N ARG A 213 2.46 -4.98 -6.33
CA ARG A 213 3.15 -3.68 -6.33
C ARG A 213 4.60 -3.92 -6.74
N ILE A 214 5.08 -3.19 -7.74
CA ILE A 214 6.45 -3.26 -8.24
C ILE A 214 7.06 -1.87 -8.45
N SER A 215 8.34 -1.72 -8.16
CA SER A 215 9.12 -0.53 -8.52
C SER A 215 10.30 -0.89 -9.38
N PHE A 216 10.38 -0.23 -10.52
CA PHE A 216 11.53 -0.31 -11.39
C PHE A 216 12.45 0.89 -11.14
N ASP A 217 13.75 0.65 -11.16
CA ASP A 217 14.78 1.68 -10.98
C ASP A 217 14.79 2.71 -12.12
N SER A 218 14.10 2.41 -13.22
CA SER A 218 13.90 3.29 -14.36
C SER A 218 12.51 3.12 -14.96
N LEU A 219 12.15 4.01 -15.89
CA LEU A 219 10.95 3.87 -16.74
C LEU A 219 11.10 2.73 -17.78
N ASP A 220 12.24 2.05 -17.84
CA ASP A 220 12.40 0.80 -18.58
C ASP A 220 12.25 -0.39 -17.61
N THR A 221 11.33 -1.30 -17.91
CA THR A 221 11.07 -2.51 -17.12
C THR A 221 12.19 -3.55 -17.17
N THR A 222 13.22 -3.32 -17.98
CA THR A 222 14.46 -4.11 -17.97
C THR A 222 15.39 -3.74 -16.80
N GLY A 223 15.13 -2.61 -16.13
CA GLY A 223 15.89 -2.18 -14.97
C GLY A 223 15.72 -3.10 -13.75
N GLY A 224 16.58 -2.88 -12.75
CA GLY A 224 16.45 -3.54 -11.46
C GLY A 224 15.08 -3.27 -10.83
N ILE A 225 14.57 -4.27 -10.12
CA ILE A 225 13.42 -4.10 -9.24
C ILE A 225 13.98 -3.56 -7.91
N GLY A 226 13.52 -2.38 -7.50
CA GLY A 226 13.90 -1.82 -6.21
C GLY A 226 12.99 -2.32 -5.07
N PHE A 227 11.75 -2.69 -5.38
CA PHE A 227 10.75 -3.03 -4.37
C PHE A 227 9.56 -3.78 -4.99
N GLN A 228 9.19 -4.93 -4.44
CA GLN A 228 8.11 -5.79 -4.99
C GLN A 228 7.33 -6.48 -3.87
N TYR A 229 6.00 -6.42 -3.88
CA TYR A 229 5.18 -7.10 -2.86
C TYR A 229 3.76 -7.36 -3.37
N LEU A 230 3.00 -8.21 -2.68
CA LEU A 230 1.62 -8.53 -3.07
C LEU A 230 0.64 -7.60 -2.35
N VAL A 231 -0.39 -7.17 -3.07
CA VAL A 231 -1.49 -6.35 -2.57
C VAL A 231 -2.75 -7.21 -2.67
N ARG A 232 -3.13 -7.81 -1.55
CA ARG A 232 -4.15 -8.87 -1.49
C ARG A 232 -5.44 -8.36 -0.86
N ARG A 233 -6.56 -8.40 -1.57
CA ARG A 233 -7.87 -8.05 -1.01
C ARG A 233 -8.21 -9.06 0.06
N VAL A 234 -8.42 -8.61 1.29
CA VAL A 234 -8.79 -9.46 2.43
C VAL A 234 -10.27 -9.40 2.76
N ALA A 235 -10.93 -8.28 2.46
CA ALA A 235 -12.36 -8.15 2.65
C ALA A 235 -12.97 -7.04 1.79
N TYR A 236 -14.27 -7.09 1.59
CA TYR A 236 -15.09 -6.06 0.97
C TYR A 236 -16.51 -6.07 1.58
N LEU A 237 -17.33 -5.07 1.24
CA LEU A 237 -18.76 -5.09 1.54
C LEU A 237 -19.51 -5.51 0.27
N ASP A 238 -20.42 -6.47 0.38
CA ASP A 238 -21.31 -6.83 -0.74
C ASP A 238 -22.39 -5.75 -0.98
N GLU A 239 -23.25 -5.99 -1.96
CA GLU A 239 -24.36 -5.08 -2.34
C GLU A 239 -25.33 -4.80 -1.17
N SER A 240 -25.40 -5.70 -0.18
CA SER A 240 -26.22 -5.53 1.03
C SER A 240 -25.51 -4.77 2.16
N GLY A 241 -24.24 -4.40 1.95
CA GLY A 241 -23.38 -3.78 2.95
C GLY A 241 -22.82 -4.78 3.96
N LYS A 242 -22.89 -6.09 3.69
CA LYS A 242 -22.37 -7.13 4.58
C LYS A 242 -20.90 -7.38 4.31
N LEU A 243 -20.13 -7.56 5.37
CA LEU A 243 -18.72 -7.92 5.28
C LEU A 243 -18.53 -9.30 4.65
N VAL A 244 -17.80 -9.35 3.55
CA VAL A 244 -17.34 -10.56 2.89
C VAL A 244 -15.82 -10.64 3.01
N LYS A 245 -15.32 -11.77 3.53
CA LYS A 245 -13.89 -12.05 3.68
C LYS A 245 -13.44 -12.96 2.55
N THR A 246 -12.32 -12.63 1.92
CA THR A 246 -11.72 -13.45 0.87
C THR A 246 -10.83 -14.54 1.49
N PRO A 247 -10.38 -15.54 0.71
CA PRO A 247 -9.39 -16.51 1.19
C PRO A 247 -8.09 -15.86 1.70
N ASN A 248 -7.72 -14.68 1.18
CA ASN A 248 -6.55 -13.94 1.65
C ASN A 248 -6.69 -13.43 3.09
N HIS A 249 -7.90 -13.30 3.62
CA HIS A 249 -8.12 -12.99 5.04
C HIS A 249 -7.52 -14.07 5.94
N GLU A 250 -7.72 -15.34 5.60
CA GLU A 250 -7.19 -16.46 6.38
C GLU A 250 -5.66 -16.50 6.32
N LYS A 251 -5.09 -16.21 5.14
CA LYS A 251 -3.63 -16.06 4.95
C LYS A 251 -3.09 -14.93 5.84
N LEU A 252 -3.74 -13.76 5.83
CA LEU A 252 -3.41 -12.64 6.71
C LEU A 252 -3.46 -13.07 8.19
N MET A 253 -4.53 -13.71 8.63
CA MET A 253 -4.69 -14.16 10.02
C MET A 253 -3.62 -15.17 10.44
N LYS A 254 -3.25 -16.10 9.54
CA LYS A 254 -2.17 -17.06 9.80
C LYS A 254 -0.83 -16.33 9.99
N VAL A 255 -0.52 -15.39 9.11
CA VAL A 255 0.72 -14.59 9.21
C VAL A 255 0.72 -13.75 10.50
N ALA A 256 -0.37 -13.04 10.78
CA ALA A 256 -0.54 -12.22 11.97
C ALA A 256 -0.40 -13.00 13.28
N LYS A 257 -0.96 -14.22 13.35
CA LYS A 257 -0.88 -15.11 14.52
C LYS A 257 0.47 -15.80 14.66
N SER A 258 1.15 -16.05 13.54
CA SER A 258 2.48 -16.68 13.53
C SER A 258 3.60 -15.72 13.95
N GLY A 259 3.33 -14.42 14.02
CA GLY A 259 4.31 -13.42 14.40
C GLY A 259 4.80 -13.61 15.84
N SER A 260 6.08 -13.93 16.00
CA SER A 260 6.81 -13.67 17.23
C SER A 260 6.82 -12.16 17.50
N GLN A 261 6.43 -11.75 18.72
CA GLN A 261 6.71 -10.40 19.20
C GLN A 261 8.23 -10.19 19.14
N PHE A 262 8.69 -9.28 18.28
CA PHE A 262 10.12 -9.09 18.05
C PHE A 262 10.79 -8.31 19.18
N CYS A 263 11.98 -8.80 19.54
CA CYS A 263 12.82 -8.35 20.64
C CYS A 263 13.93 -7.40 20.14
N CYS A 264 14.42 -6.52 21.01
CA CYS A 264 15.21 -5.33 20.68
C CYS A 264 16.49 -5.48 19.83
N PHE A 265 17.01 -6.68 19.59
CA PHE A 265 18.29 -6.88 18.89
C PHE A 265 18.37 -8.23 18.17
N ASP A 266 17.24 -8.86 17.85
CA ASP A 266 17.25 -10.15 17.18
C ASP A 266 17.54 -10.00 15.67
N CYS A 267 18.82 -10.09 15.32
CA CYS A 267 19.31 -10.22 13.93
C CYS A 267 19.12 -11.65 13.37
N GLY A 268 18.36 -12.50 14.07
CA GLY A 268 18.18 -13.91 13.78
C GLY A 268 17.68 -14.23 12.37
N THR A 269 17.79 -15.50 12.02
CA THR A 269 17.32 -16.10 10.74
C THR A 269 15.81 -16.36 10.73
N HIS A 270 15.08 -15.88 11.74
CA HIS A 270 13.66 -16.12 11.86
C HIS A 270 12.90 -15.51 10.68
N LYS A 271 11.89 -16.23 10.20
CA LYS A 271 11.01 -15.84 9.10
C LYS A 271 10.28 -14.55 9.49
N MET A 272 10.90 -13.42 9.20
CA MET A 272 10.37 -12.09 9.52
C MET A 272 9.15 -11.85 8.64
N ASN A 273 7.97 -12.05 9.23
CA ASN A 273 6.70 -11.75 8.58
C ASN A 273 6.45 -10.24 8.52
N ALA A 274 5.77 -9.80 7.46
CA ALA A 274 5.70 -8.38 7.08
C ALA A 274 4.80 -7.51 7.99
N ILE A 275 3.78 -8.09 8.63
CA ILE A 275 2.78 -7.36 9.41
C ILE A 275 2.84 -7.73 10.90
N GLN A 276 2.90 -6.72 11.78
CA GLN A 276 2.79 -6.94 13.22
C GLN A 276 1.33 -7.13 13.64
N ARG A 277 1.11 -7.95 14.67
CA ARG A 277 -0.23 -8.18 15.24
C ARG A 277 -0.93 -6.87 15.65
N THR A 278 -0.20 -5.96 16.28
CA THR A 278 -0.75 -4.65 16.65
C THR A 278 -0.41 -3.62 15.58
N GLN A 279 -1.46 -3.03 15.01
CA GLN A 279 -1.38 -1.96 14.04
C GLN A 279 -1.97 -0.68 14.64
N ASN A 280 -1.47 0.47 14.21
CA ASN A 280 -2.12 1.76 14.38
C ASN A 280 -3.02 2.00 13.16
N PHE A 281 -4.29 2.23 13.42
CA PHE A 281 -5.34 2.41 12.43
C PHE A 281 -5.65 3.89 12.29
N ARG A 282 -5.43 4.42 11.09
CA ARG A 282 -5.88 5.77 10.75
C ARG A 282 -7.23 5.69 10.06
N ILE A 283 -8.25 5.29 10.81
CA ILE A 283 -9.63 5.29 10.31
C ILE A 283 -10.17 6.70 10.46
N ALA A 284 -10.12 7.44 9.37
CA ALA A 284 -10.62 8.79 9.29
C ALA A 284 -11.40 8.92 7.99
N LYS A 285 -12.54 9.61 8.05
CA LYS A 285 -13.28 9.95 6.85
C LYS A 285 -12.43 10.98 6.09
N PRO A 286 -12.21 10.81 4.78
CA PRO A 286 -11.65 11.89 3.98
C PRO A 286 -12.58 13.12 4.11
N PRO A 287 -12.03 14.35 4.06
CA PRO A 287 -12.84 15.55 4.13
C PRO A 287 -13.96 15.53 3.09
N LYS A 288 -15.10 16.15 3.41
CA LYS A 288 -16.22 16.22 2.46
C LYS A 288 -15.75 16.93 1.18
N GLN A 289 -16.16 16.45 0.00
CA GLN A 289 -15.70 17.00 -1.28
C GLN A 289 -15.79 18.54 -1.37
N ALA A 290 -16.88 19.14 -0.86
CA ALA A 290 -17.06 20.60 -0.84
C ALA A 290 -15.99 21.37 -0.03
N THR A 291 -15.40 20.75 1.00
CA THR A 291 -14.30 21.37 1.77
C THR A 291 -12.94 21.25 1.08
N MET A 292 -12.74 20.22 0.24
CA MET A 292 -11.49 20.10 -0.52
C MET A 292 -11.44 21.05 -1.72
N GLU A 293 -12.57 21.46 -2.28
CA GLU A 293 -12.59 22.55 -3.28
C GLU A 293 -12.30 23.94 -2.67
N GLY A 294 -12.58 24.12 -1.38
CA GLY A 294 -12.28 25.36 -0.65
C GLY A 294 -10.85 25.44 -0.11
N GLU A 295 -10.20 24.30 0.16
CA GLU A 295 -8.76 24.21 0.48
C GLU A 295 -7.87 24.16 -0.80
N ARG A 296 -8.48 24.23 -2.00
CA ARG A 296 -7.79 24.29 -3.32
C ARG A 296 -7.41 25.71 -3.76
N MET A 297 -7.39 26.69 -2.84
CA MET A 297 -6.87 28.05 -3.07
C MET A 297 -5.52 28.28 -2.39
#